data_AF-A0AAA9TTC3-F1
#
_entry.id   AF-A0AAA9TTC3-F1
#
_cell.length_a   1.000
_cell.length_b   1.000
_cell.length_c   1.000
_cell.angle_alpha   90.00
_cell.angle_beta   90.00
_cell.angle_gamma   90.00
#
_symmetry.space_group_name_H-M   'P 1'
#
loop_
_entity.id
_entity.type
_entity.pdbx_description
1 polymer ?
#
loop_
_entity_poly.entity_id
_entity_poly.type
_entity_poly.pdbx_seq_one_letter_code
_entity_poly.pdbx_strand_id
1 'polypeptide(L)'
;MQALGKASGKPASQLRDVHAQPASQTSLPSYPPEPPALYFSDAFQVTDRLLPAMELLPADRSCCRLEAPAQRTGALPWGPQRRGELAELSLLPLPALLGAGQGQLPRGREPSRAAAGLREERVPSLLLQPTCGSTSCSRMRGTRLMGLLLALAGLLQLGLSLKIAAFNIRTFGETKMSNATLASYIVRIVRRYDIVLIQEVRDSHLVAVGKLLDYLNQDDPNTYHYVVSEPLGRNSYKERYLFLFRPNKVSVLDTYQYDDGCESCGNDSFSREPAVVKFSSHSTKVKEFAIVALHSAPSDAVAEINSLYDVYLDVQQKWHLNDVMLMGDFNADCSYVTSSQWSSIRLRTSSTFQWLIPDSADTTATSTNCAYDRIVVAGSLLQSSVVPGSAAPFDFQAAYGLSNEMALAISDHYPVEVTLT
;
A
#
# COMPACT_ATOMS: atom_id res chain seq x y z
N MET A 1 11.91 -69.74 21.31
CA MET A 1 12.77 -69.72 20.11
C MET A 1 13.62 -68.46 20.17
N GLN A 2 14.94 -68.57 20.06
CA GLN A 2 15.91 -67.47 20.23
C GLN A 2 16.68 -67.21 18.92
N ALA A 3 17.37 -66.06 18.86
CA ALA A 3 17.99 -65.46 17.67
C ALA A 3 19.46 -65.92 17.42
N LEU A 4 20.14 -65.20 16.50
CA LEU A 4 21.53 -65.33 16.02
C LEU A 4 21.70 -66.35 14.86
N GLY A 5 22.54 -66.14 13.82
CA GLY A 5 23.36 -64.98 13.41
C GLY A 5 24.63 -65.39 12.61
N LYS A 6 25.13 -64.51 11.72
CA LYS A 6 26.37 -64.61 10.87
C LYS A 6 26.31 -65.55 9.63
N ALA A 7 27.19 -65.48 8.62
CA ALA A 7 27.93 -64.39 7.91
C ALA A 7 28.81 -64.99 6.76
N SER A 8 29.48 -64.15 5.94
CA SER A 8 30.48 -64.44 4.87
C SER A 8 29.94 -64.88 3.49
N GLY A 9 30.53 -64.52 2.33
CA GLY A 9 31.72 -63.68 2.07
C GLY A 9 31.85 -63.18 0.61
N LYS A 10 32.77 -62.22 0.37
CA LYS A 10 33.23 -61.62 -0.93
C LYS A 10 34.15 -62.60 -1.72
N PRO A 11 34.61 -62.39 -3.01
CA PRO A 11 35.04 -61.10 -3.62
C PRO A 11 34.99 -60.93 -5.19
N ALA A 12 35.62 -59.82 -5.67
CA ALA A 12 36.31 -59.62 -6.98
C ALA A 12 35.46 -59.41 -8.27
N SER A 13 35.50 -58.23 -8.94
CA SER A 13 36.39 -57.81 -10.09
C SER A 13 36.02 -58.47 -11.46
N GLN A 14 36.11 -57.88 -12.66
CA GLN A 14 36.79 -56.66 -13.18
C GLN A 14 36.32 -56.37 -14.64
N LEU A 15 36.52 -55.12 -15.15
CA LEU A 15 36.77 -54.72 -16.56
C LEU A 15 35.82 -55.09 -17.73
N ARG A 16 35.44 -54.08 -18.53
CA ARG A 16 36.00 -53.86 -19.90
C ARG A 16 35.61 -52.52 -20.53
N ASP A 17 36.61 -51.78 -21.01
CA ASP A 17 36.48 -50.67 -21.96
C ASP A 17 36.38 -51.18 -23.42
N VAL A 18 35.75 -50.38 -24.29
CA VAL A 18 36.03 -50.33 -25.74
C VAL A 18 35.96 -48.86 -26.19
N HIS A 19 36.87 -48.43 -27.08
CA HIS A 19 37.05 -47.04 -27.49
C HIS A 19 37.08 -46.89 -29.03
N ALA A 20 36.99 -45.64 -29.52
CA ALA A 20 37.19 -45.15 -30.91
C ALA A 20 36.01 -45.15 -31.93
N GLN A 21 35.33 -43.99 -32.01
CA GLN A 21 35.29 -43.00 -33.14
C GLN A 21 35.14 -43.45 -34.63
N PRO A 22 34.78 -42.53 -35.57
CA PRO A 22 33.76 -41.45 -35.52
C PRO A 22 32.92 -41.35 -36.84
N ALA A 23 31.82 -40.57 -36.88
CA ALA A 23 31.13 -40.28 -38.15
C ALA A 23 30.42 -38.90 -38.23
N SER A 24 30.80 -38.14 -39.26
CA SER A 24 30.07 -37.09 -40.03
C SER A 24 29.14 -36.08 -39.33
N GLN A 25 29.47 -34.80 -39.55
CA GLN A 25 28.60 -33.64 -39.38
C GLN A 25 27.39 -33.67 -40.33
N THR A 26 26.23 -33.20 -39.86
CA THR A 26 25.17 -32.62 -40.69
C THR A 26 24.72 -31.28 -40.10
N SER A 27 24.64 -30.26 -40.97
CA SER A 27 24.36 -28.88 -40.61
C SER A 27 22.87 -28.61 -40.40
N LEU A 28 22.51 -27.94 -39.30
CA LEU A 28 21.19 -27.32 -39.10
C LEU A 28 21.24 -25.83 -39.52
N PRO A 29 20.13 -25.25 -40.02
CA PRO A 29 20.10 -23.88 -40.53
C PRO A 29 20.16 -22.84 -39.42
N SER A 30 21.04 -21.86 -39.58
CA SER A 30 21.15 -20.68 -38.74
C SER A 30 20.06 -19.66 -39.04
N TYR A 31 19.22 -19.33 -38.06
CA TYR A 31 18.37 -18.14 -38.10
C TYR A 31 19.20 -16.88 -37.83
N PRO A 32 18.89 -15.72 -38.46
CA PRO A 32 19.57 -14.47 -38.17
C PRO A 32 19.20 -13.94 -36.77
N PRO A 33 20.09 -13.19 -36.10
CA PRO A 33 19.77 -12.56 -34.82
C PRO A 33 18.71 -11.45 -35.01
N GLU A 34 17.78 -11.37 -34.06
CA GLU A 34 16.84 -10.24 -33.98
C GLU A 34 17.57 -8.93 -33.65
N PRO A 35 17.09 -7.78 -34.13
CA PRO A 35 17.69 -6.49 -33.80
C PRO A 35 17.45 -6.12 -32.33
N PRO A 36 18.41 -5.45 -31.65
CA PRO A 36 18.25 -5.05 -30.26
C PRO A 36 17.11 -4.03 -30.10
N ALA A 37 16.34 -4.19 -29.02
CA ALA A 37 15.32 -3.23 -28.62
C ALA A 37 15.94 -1.86 -28.31
N LEU A 38 15.28 -0.78 -28.76
CA LEU A 38 15.73 0.60 -28.55
C LEU A 38 15.52 1.02 -27.10
N TYR A 39 16.59 1.02 -26.31
CA TYR A 39 16.65 1.76 -25.05
C TYR A 39 16.73 3.27 -25.35
N PHE A 40 15.72 4.03 -24.94
CA PHE A 40 15.84 5.48 -24.82
C PHE A 40 16.49 5.81 -23.47
N SER A 41 17.78 6.13 -23.50
CA SER A 41 18.54 6.67 -22.38
C SER A 41 19.16 8.02 -22.74
N ASP A 42 18.35 9.08 -22.66
CA ASP A 42 18.85 10.46 -22.82
C ASP A 42 19.65 10.89 -21.57
N ALA A 43 20.93 10.55 -21.58
CA ALA A 43 21.92 11.09 -20.65
C ALA A 43 22.31 12.51 -21.06
N PHE A 44 22.01 13.50 -20.21
CA PHE A 44 22.51 14.87 -20.38
C PHE A 44 24.04 14.90 -20.23
N GLN A 45 24.76 14.99 -21.35
CA GLN A 45 26.20 15.27 -21.33
C GLN A 45 26.47 16.74 -21.04
N VAL A 46 27.06 17.01 -19.87
CA VAL A 46 27.71 18.28 -19.58
C VAL A 46 29.01 18.33 -20.38
N THR A 47 29.18 19.33 -21.25
CA THR A 47 30.44 19.57 -21.96
C THR A 47 31.19 20.75 -21.37
N ASP A 48 32.38 20.48 -20.83
CA ASP A 48 33.37 21.48 -20.46
C ASP A 48 33.86 22.29 -21.68
N ARG A 49 33.77 23.62 -21.64
CA ARG A 49 34.67 24.53 -22.38
C ARG A 49 34.90 25.87 -21.66
N LEU A 50 36.08 25.96 -21.04
CA LEU A 50 37.06 27.04 -21.13
C LEU A 50 36.60 28.51 -21.03
N LEU A 51 37.09 29.16 -19.97
CA LEU A 51 37.26 30.61 -19.80
C LEU A 51 38.02 31.26 -20.98
N PRO A 52 37.85 32.59 -21.15
CA PRO A 52 38.97 33.48 -20.81
C PRO A 52 38.62 34.55 -19.77
N ALA A 53 39.65 35.23 -19.25
CA ALA A 53 39.61 36.10 -18.08
C ALA A 53 39.71 37.61 -18.40
N MET A 54 39.74 38.42 -17.33
CA MET A 54 39.80 39.90 -17.27
C MET A 54 38.43 40.58 -17.48
N GLU A 55 38.06 41.63 -16.74
CA GLU A 55 38.86 42.62 -16.00
C GLU A 55 38.16 43.10 -14.69
N LEU A 56 38.84 43.92 -13.85
CA LEU A 56 38.43 44.25 -12.47
C LEU A 56 38.10 45.74 -12.24
N LEU A 57 37.00 46.00 -11.51
CA LEU A 57 36.66 47.22 -10.72
C LEU A 57 36.30 48.53 -11.47
N PRO A 58 35.66 49.53 -10.79
CA PRO A 58 35.10 49.57 -9.43
C PRO A 58 33.59 49.92 -9.36
N ALA A 59 33.06 50.05 -8.13
CA ALA A 59 31.65 50.28 -7.79
C ALA A 59 31.20 51.77 -7.84
N ASP A 60 29.87 51.99 -7.87
CA ASP A 60 29.25 53.23 -7.37
C ASP A 60 27.88 52.97 -6.70
N ARG A 61 27.41 53.93 -5.88
CA ARG A 61 26.22 53.86 -4.99
C ARG A 61 25.16 54.90 -5.35
N SER A 62 23.92 54.49 -5.61
CA SER A 62 22.68 55.26 -5.34
C SER A 62 21.45 54.38 -5.64
N CYS A 63 20.49 54.14 -4.73
CA CYS A 63 19.47 55.01 -4.12
C CYS A 63 18.32 55.45 -5.05
N CYS A 64 17.09 55.30 -4.56
CA CYS A 64 15.79 55.70 -5.13
C CYS A 64 15.32 54.90 -6.38
N ARG A 65 14.02 54.73 -6.66
CA ARG A 65 12.76 54.82 -5.87
C ARG A 65 11.68 54.05 -6.67
N LEU A 66 10.58 53.68 -6.03
CA LEU A 66 9.37 53.13 -6.69
C LEU A 66 8.96 53.90 -7.96
N GLU A 67 8.48 53.18 -8.98
CA GLU A 67 7.11 53.34 -9.48
C GLU A 67 6.70 52.19 -10.42
N ALA A 68 5.41 51.84 -10.41
CA ALA A 68 4.75 50.99 -11.38
C ALA A 68 3.60 51.79 -12.00
N PRO A 69 3.23 51.53 -13.27
CA PRO A 69 1.84 51.81 -13.64
C PRO A 69 1.17 50.79 -14.57
N ALA A 70 -0.16 50.87 -14.51
CA ALA A 70 -1.12 50.65 -15.60
C ALA A 70 -1.45 49.22 -16.06
N GLN A 71 -2.55 48.73 -15.48
CA GLN A 71 -3.54 47.87 -16.12
C GLN A 71 -3.83 48.28 -17.58
N ARG A 72 -4.14 47.30 -18.45
CA ARG A 72 -4.98 47.52 -19.63
C ARG A 72 -6.24 46.67 -19.56
N THR A 73 -7.37 47.34 -19.73
CA THR A 73 -8.69 46.76 -19.96
C THR A 73 -8.86 46.38 -21.43
N GLY A 74 -9.66 45.35 -21.71
CA GLY A 74 -10.06 44.96 -23.06
C GLY A 74 -11.19 43.94 -22.97
N ALA A 75 -12.35 44.26 -23.54
CA ALA A 75 -13.57 43.47 -23.36
C ALA A 75 -14.28 43.17 -24.69
N LEU A 76 -14.65 41.89 -24.86
CA LEU A 76 -15.78 41.39 -25.67
C LEU A 76 -15.65 41.54 -27.23
N PRO A 77 -16.43 40.78 -28.06
CA PRO A 77 -17.73 40.16 -27.74
C PRO A 77 -18.07 38.72 -28.23
N TRP A 78 -18.86 38.05 -27.39
CA TRP A 78 -20.10 37.25 -27.66
C TRP A 78 -20.24 36.27 -28.84
N GLY A 79 -20.63 35.02 -28.48
CA GLY A 79 -21.72 34.27 -29.13
C GLY A 79 -21.48 32.76 -29.33
N PRO A 80 -22.51 31.88 -29.27
CA PRO A 80 -23.78 31.95 -28.52
C PRO A 80 -24.03 30.71 -27.61
N GLN A 81 -24.98 30.83 -26.68
CA GLN A 81 -25.41 29.72 -25.80
C GLN A 81 -26.21 28.63 -26.53
N ARG A 82 -26.07 27.37 -26.08
CA ARG A 82 -27.19 26.41 -26.04
C ARG A 82 -27.63 26.22 -24.58
N ARG A 83 -28.91 25.86 -24.41
CA ARG A 83 -29.63 25.78 -23.13
C ARG A 83 -30.58 24.58 -23.21
N GLY A 84 -30.78 23.89 -22.09
CA GLY A 84 -31.60 22.66 -21.98
C GLY A 84 -30.73 21.45 -21.66
N GLU A 85 -31.09 20.56 -20.72
CA GLU A 85 -32.32 20.46 -19.92
C GLU A 85 -32.01 20.14 -18.45
N LEU A 86 -32.88 20.60 -17.55
CA LEU A 86 -32.91 20.18 -16.14
C LEU A 86 -33.89 19.01 -16.03
N ALA A 87 -33.42 17.84 -15.59
CA ALA A 87 -34.32 16.74 -15.26
C ALA A 87 -34.90 16.96 -13.85
N GLU A 88 -36.22 16.97 -13.73
CA GLU A 88 -36.91 17.07 -12.44
C GLU A 88 -36.77 15.78 -11.61
N LEU A 89 -36.45 15.94 -10.33
CA LEU A 89 -36.49 14.88 -9.33
C LEU A 89 -37.87 14.81 -8.69
N SER A 90 -38.78 14.07 -9.30
CA SER A 90 -40.12 13.82 -8.77
C SER A 90 -40.09 12.90 -7.55
N LEU A 91 -40.52 13.44 -6.40
CA LEU A 91 -40.77 12.71 -5.17
C LEU A 91 -41.94 11.72 -5.35
N LEU A 92 -41.82 10.50 -4.83
CA LEU A 92 -42.94 9.58 -4.62
C LEU A 92 -43.01 9.13 -3.14
N PRO A 93 -44.22 9.00 -2.55
CA PRO A 93 -44.40 8.82 -1.11
C PRO A 93 -44.44 7.35 -0.65
N LEU A 94 -44.18 7.14 0.65
CA LEU A 94 -44.53 5.89 1.35
C LEU A 94 -46.06 5.71 1.46
N PRO A 95 -46.55 4.46 1.45
CA PRO A 95 -47.78 4.08 2.13
C PRO A 95 -47.51 3.47 3.52
N ALA A 96 -48.39 3.75 4.48
CA ALA A 96 -48.42 3.10 5.79
C ALA A 96 -49.85 2.64 6.12
N LEU A 97 -50.01 1.39 6.56
CA LEU A 97 -51.18 0.78 7.23
C LEU A 97 -50.67 -0.52 7.89
N LEU A 98 -50.71 -0.73 9.22
CA LEU A 98 -51.82 -0.85 10.19
C LEU A 98 -52.58 -2.20 10.16
N GLY A 99 -52.63 -2.86 11.33
CA GLY A 99 -53.32 -4.14 11.60
C GLY A 99 -52.50 -5.01 12.57
N ALA A 100 -52.49 -4.78 13.89
CA ALA A 100 -53.54 -5.02 14.90
C ALA A 100 -53.70 -6.48 15.36
N GLY A 101 -53.43 -6.75 16.64
CA GLY A 101 -53.67 -8.03 17.34
C GLY A 101 -53.63 -7.84 18.86
N GLN A 102 -54.65 -8.29 19.58
CA GLN A 102 -54.86 -8.03 21.02
C GLN A 102 -54.35 -9.16 21.94
N GLY A 103 -54.00 -8.85 23.20
CA GLY A 103 -53.62 -9.83 24.23
C GLY A 103 -53.71 -9.27 25.66
N GLN A 104 -54.76 -9.66 26.40
CA GLN A 104 -55.29 -9.15 27.68
C GLN A 104 -54.35 -8.96 28.91
N LEU A 105 -54.75 -7.99 29.76
CA LEU A 105 -54.38 -7.77 31.19
C LEU A 105 -55.20 -8.64 32.16
N PRO A 106 -54.74 -8.88 33.41
CA PRO A 106 -55.29 -8.17 34.61
C PRO A 106 -54.24 -7.99 35.77
N ARG A 107 -54.42 -7.28 36.91
CA ARG A 107 -55.41 -6.33 37.48
C ARG A 107 -54.83 -5.65 38.76
N GLY A 108 -55.27 -4.41 39.07
CA GLY A 108 -55.40 -3.84 40.44
C GLY A 108 -54.13 -3.25 41.09
N ARG A 109 -54.21 -2.25 42.00
CA ARG A 109 -55.36 -1.53 42.59
C ARG A 109 -55.03 -0.04 42.85
N GLU A 110 -56.06 0.80 42.73
CA GLU A 110 -56.19 2.17 43.29
C GLU A 110 -56.46 2.13 44.84
N PRO A 111 -56.70 3.24 45.61
CA PRO A 111 -57.19 4.60 45.26
C PRO A 111 -56.38 5.75 45.95
N SER A 112 -56.77 7.03 46.10
CA SER A 112 -58.07 7.74 46.00
C SER A 112 -57.90 9.29 45.94
N ARG A 113 -58.82 10.02 45.27
CA ARG A 113 -59.51 11.32 45.61
C ARG A 113 -58.77 12.44 46.39
N ALA A 114 -59.10 13.74 46.36
CA ALA A 114 -59.88 14.73 45.56
C ALA A 114 -59.62 16.12 46.25
N ALA A 115 -60.14 17.32 45.92
CA ALA A 115 -61.15 17.80 44.97
C ALA A 115 -60.79 19.24 44.47
N ALA A 116 -61.75 20.16 44.28
CA ALA A 116 -61.55 21.54 43.80
C ALA A 116 -62.00 22.65 44.79
N GLY A 117 -61.57 23.90 44.56
CA GLY A 117 -62.04 25.13 45.23
C GLY A 117 -61.59 26.39 44.47
N LEU A 118 -62.41 27.45 44.44
CA LEU A 118 -62.26 28.65 43.57
C LEU A 118 -62.25 29.98 44.37
N ARG A 119 -61.46 30.97 43.87
CA ARG A 119 -61.52 32.44 44.15
C ARG A 119 -61.25 32.90 45.61
N GLU A 120 -60.84 34.14 45.93
CA GLU A 120 -60.71 35.40 45.16
C GLU A 120 -59.62 36.37 45.72
N GLU A 121 -59.09 37.27 44.87
CA GLU A 121 -58.57 38.65 45.12
C GLU A 121 -57.82 39.05 46.43
N ARG A 122 -56.53 39.45 46.30
CA ARG A 122 -56.00 40.83 46.59
C ARG A 122 -54.47 40.98 46.34
N VAL A 123 -54.06 42.22 46.06
CA VAL A 123 -52.72 42.72 45.67
C VAL A 123 -52.44 44.03 46.46
N PRO A 124 -51.22 44.61 46.62
CA PRO A 124 -49.83 44.18 46.35
C PRO A 124 -48.89 44.20 47.60
N SER A 125 -47.61 43.84 47.43
CA SER A 125 -46.47 44.56 48.04
C SER A 125 -45.17 44.39 47.24
N LEU A 126 -44.40 45.47 47.15
CA LEU A 126 -43.12 45.57 46.42
C LEU A 126 -42.01 44.72 47.03
N LEU A 127 -41.15 44.15 46.19
CA LEU A 127 -39.71 44.02 46.44
C LEU A 127 -38.95 43.84 45.12
N LEU A 128 -38.10 44.80 44.75
CA LEU A 128 -37.23 44.74 43.56
C LEU A 128 -35.93 43.99 43.87
N GLN A 129 -35.57 43.00 43.04
CA GLN A 129 -34.19 42.57 42.73
C GLN A 129 -34.18 41.92 41.32
N PRO A 130 -33.01 41.69 40.68
CA PRO A 130 -32.12 42.72 40.15
C PRO A 130 -31.97 42.62 38.61
N THR A 131 -31.17 43.51 38.03
CA THR A 131 -30.98 43.69 36.57
C THR A 131 -30.47 42.45 35.82
N CYS A 132 -31.05 42.16 34.66
CA CYS A 132 -30.57 41.14 33.73
C CYS A 132 -29.24 41.58 33.06
N GLY A 133 -28.14 40.92 33.40
CA GLY A 133 -26.84 41.12 32.75
C GLY A 133 -26.76 40.39 31.41
N SER A 134 -26.63 41.14 30.30
CA SER A 134 -26.48 40.58 28.96
C SER A 134 -25.06 40.05 28.71
N THR A 135 -24.80 38.80 29.11
CA THR A 135 -23.55 38.08 28.80
C THR A 135 -23.81 36.65 28.30
N SER A 136 -24.68 36.49 27.30
CA SER A 136 -24.91 35.19 26.64
C SER A 136 -25.11 35.30 25.12
N CYS A 137 -24.09 35.78 24.40
CA CYS A 137 -24.07 35.72 22.93
C CYS A 137 -22.71 35.32 22.32
N SER A 138 -21.60 35.44 23.05
CA SER A 138 -20.26 35.09 22.54
C SER A 138 -19.92 33.59 22.59
N ARG A 139 -20.62 32.79 23.41
CA ARG A 139 -20.22 31.39 23.69
C ARG A 139 -20.47 30.40 22.55
N MET A 140 -21.37 30.71 21.61
CA MET A 140 -21.69 29.82 20.47
C MET A 140 -20.86 30.08 19.19
N ARG A 141 -20.11 31.20 19.11
CA ARG A 141 -19.29 31.50 17.93
C ARG A 141 -17.93 30.77 17.95
N GLY A 142 -17.33 30.62 19.13
CA GLY A 142 -16.03 29.95 19.28
C GLY A 142 -16.07 28.45 18.94
N THR A 143 -17.15 27.74 19.28
CA THR A 143 -17.28 26.30 18.99
C THR A 143 -17.41 26.00 17.51
N ARG A 144 -18.13 26.83 16.74
CA ARG A 144 -18.25 26.69 15.28
C ARG A 144 -16.93 26.98 14.56
N LEU A 145 -16.19 28.00 15.00
CA LEU A 145 -14.86 28.30 14.44
C LEU A 145 -13.85 27.21 14.76
N MET A 146 -13.84 26.69 15.99
CA MET A 146 -12.98 25.57 16.38
C MET A 146 -13.31 24.30 15.59
N GLY A 147 -14.60 23.97 15.41
CA GLY A 147 -15.01 22.84 14.57
C GLY A 147 -14.60 22.99 13.10
N LEU A 148 -14.71 24.20 12.55
CA LEU A 148 -14.25 24.50 11.19
C LEU A 148 -12.72 24.37 11.06
N LEU A 149 -11.95 24.89 12.03
CA LEU A 149 -10.49 24.78 12.06
C LEU A 149 -10.01 23.33 12.21
N LEU A 150 -10.68 22.53 13.04
CA LEU A 150 -10.39 21.09 13.18
C LEU A 150 -10.74 20.32 11.90
N ALA A 151 -11.87 20.63 11.25
CA ALA A 151 -12.21 20.05 9.96
C ALA A 151 -11.20 20.43 8.86
N LEU A 152 -10.76 21.69 8.82
CA LEU A 152 -9.76 22.18 7.87
C LEU A 152 -8.38 21.57 8.12
N ALA A 153 -7.98 21.38 9.39
CA ALA A 153 -6.76 20.69 9.77
C ALA A 153 -6.79 19.20 9.38
N GLY A 154 -7.93 18.52 9.58
CA GLY A 154 -8.12 17.14 9.12
C GLY A 154 -8.06 17.02 7.60
N LEU A 155 -8.68 17.95 6.87
CA LEU A 155 -8.58 18.03 5.40
C LEU A 155 -7.14 18.28 4.91
N LEU A 156 -6.36 19.12 5.63
CA LEU A 156 -4.95 19.32 5.31
C LEU A 156 -4.10 18.06 5.54
N GLN A 157 -4.35 17.31 6.62
CA GLN A 157 -3.62 16.08 6.91
C GLN A 157 -3.86 14.98 5.86
N LEU A 158 -5.07 14.88 5.30
CA LEU A 158 -5.37 13.98 4.17
C LEU A 158 -4.58 14.33 2.89
N GLY A 159 -4.19 15.59 2.71
CA GLY A 159 -3.30 16.00 1.62
C GLY A 159 -1.86 15.54 1.81
N LEU A 160 -1.40 15.45 3.06
CA LEU A 160 -0.01 15.17 3.43
C LEU A 160 0.27 13.68 3.68
N SER A 161 -0.73 12.91 4.10
CA SER A 161 -0.58 11.47 4.34
C SER A 161 -0.26 10.69 3.06
N LEU A 162 0.55 9.64 3.22
CA LEU A 162 0.88 8.66 2.19
C LEU A 162 0.48 7.26 2.69
N LYS A 163 -0.39 6.57 1.95
CA LYS A 163 -0.87 5.23 2.32
C LYS A 163 -0.18 4.15 1.50
N ILE A 164 0.49 3.21 2.18
CA ILE A 164 1.29 2.15 1.58
C ILE A 164 0.67 0.80 1.93
N ALA A 165 0.71 -0.17 1.01
CA ALA A 165 0.33 -1.55 1.30
C ALA A 165 1.16 -2.61 0.57
N ALA A 166 1.19 -3.82 1.11
CA ALA A 166 1.62 -5.03 0.41
C ALA A 166 0.46 -6.02 0.37
N PHE A 167 0.27 -6.70 -0.77
CA PHE A 167 -0.86 -7.58 -1.02
C PHE A 167 -0.42 -8.79 -1.85
N ASN A 168 -0.44 -9.99 -1.26
CA ASN A 168 -0.47 -11.23 -2.05
C ASN A 168 -1.87 -11.36 -2.70
N ILE A 169 -1.93 -11.34 -4.04
CA ILE A 169 -3.16 -11.62 -4.80
C ILE A 169 -3.00 -12.99 -5.45
N ARG A 170 -3.50 -14.04 -4.80
CA ARG A 170 -3.29 -15.44 -5.22
C ARG A 170 -3.45 -15.65 -6.72
N THR A 171 -2.38 -16.09 -7.37
CA THR A 171 -2.31 -16.35 -8.81
C THR A 171 -2.85 -15.18 -9.65
N PHE A 172 -2.40 -13.95 -9.37
CA PHE A 172 -2.76 -12.78 -10.18
C PHE A 172 -2.30 -12.99 -11.63
N GLY A 173 -3.23 -12.86 -12.58
CA GLY A 173 -2.98 -13.16 -13.99
C GLY A 173 -4.22 -13.00 -14.85
N GLU A 174 -4.10 -13.38 -16.12
CA GLU A 174 -5.08 -13.07 -17.17
C GLU A 174 -6.50 -13.53 -16.85
N THR A 175 -6.65 -14.74 -16.29
CA THR A 175 -7.94 -15.32 -15.88
C THR A 175 -8.63 -14.46 -14.82
N LYS A 176 -7.87 -13.97 -13.82
CA LYS A 176 -8.42 -13.15 -12.72
C LYS A 176 -8.80 -11.75 -13.22
N MET A 177 -7.92 -11.11 -13.99
CA MET A 177 -8.17 -9.78 -14.55
C MET A 177 -9.17 -9.75 -15.70
N SER A 178 -9.53 -10.90 -16.28
CA SER A 178 -10.61 -11.00 -17.26
C SER A 178 -11.99 -11.27 -16.66
N ASN A 179 -12.06 -11.62 -15.38
CA ASN A 179 -13.32 -11.60 -14.64
C ASN A 179 -13.60 -10.16 -14.16
N ALA A 180 -14.56 -9.48 -14.81
CA ALA A 180 -14.89 -8.08 -14.51
C ALA A 180 -15.25 -7.83 -13.04
N THR A 181 -15.90 -8.79 -12.35
CA THR A 181 -16.23 -8.67 -10.93
C THR A 181 -14.96 -8.69 -10.08
N LEU A 182 -14.05 -9.65 -10.28
CA LEU A 182 -12.80 -9.73 -9.53
C LEU A 182 -11.88 -8.54 -9.83
N ALA A 183 -11.76 -8.16 -11.10
CA ALA A 183 -11.03 -6.96 -11.52
C ALA A 183 -11.57 -5.70 -10.82
N SER A 184 -12.90 -5.53 -10.72
CA SER A 184 -13.50 -4.39 -10.04
C SER A 184 -13.15 -4.31 -8.55
N TYR A 185 -13.08 -5.45 -7.84
CA TYR A 185 -12.64 -5.48 -6.45
C TYR A 185 -11.14 -5.22 -6.31
N ILE A 186 -10.30 -5.80 -7.16
CA ILE A 186 -8.85 -5.55 -7.16
C ILE A 186 -8.57 -4.06 -7.40
N VAL A 187 -9.19 -3.45 -8.41
CA VAL A 187 -9.09 -2.01 -8.71
C VAL A 187 -9.57 -1.17 -7.52
N ARG A 188 -10.69 -1.55 -6.88
CA ARG A 188 -11.21 -0.87 -5.69
C ARG A 188 -10.28 -0.97 -4.48
N ILE A 189 -9.57 -2.09 -4.31
CA ILE A 189 -8.53 -2.27 -3.28
C ILE A 189 -7.31 -1.40 -3.63
N VAL A 190 -6.73 -1.56 -4.82
CA VAL A 190 -5.53 -0.83 -5.27
C VAL A 190 -5.71 0.68 -5.17
N ARG A 191 -6.86 1.22 -5.62
CA ARG A 191 -7.17 2.66 -5.59
C ARG A 191 -7.12 3.30 -4.18
N ARG A 192 -7.11 2.50 -3.10
CA ARG A 192 -6.94 2.97 -1.70
C ARG A 192 -5.54 3.50 -1.39
N TYR A 193 -4.52 3.08 -2.15
CA TYR A 193 -3.11 3.23 -1.78
C TYR A 193 -2.39 4.22 -2.69
N ASP A 194 -1.45 4.97 -2.11
CA ASP A 194 -0.54 5.81 -2.88
C ASP A 194 0.66 5.02 -3.41
N ILE A 195 1.05 3.94 -2.70
CA ILE A 195 1.97 2.88 -3.15
C ILE A 195 1.38 1.53 -2.75
N VAL A 196 1.29 0.57 -3.67
CA VAL A 196 0.97 -0.83 -3.35
C VAL A 196 1.92 -1.80 -4.04
N LEU A 197 2.47 -2.74 -3.26
CA LEU A 197 3.15 -3.93 -3.75
C LEU A 197 2.12 -5.04 -3.96
N ILE A 198 2.08 -5.60 -5.17
CA ILE A 198 1.31 -6.79 -5.53
C ILE A 198 2.31 -7.94 -5.75
N GLN A 199 1.99 -9.08 -5.15
CA GLN A 199 2.75 -10.34 -5.21
C GLN A 199 1.90 -11.43 -5.89
N GLU A 200 2.50 -12.60 -6.14
CA GLU A 200 1.90 -13.69 -6.94
C GLU A 200 1.48 -13.27 -8.37
N VAL A 201 2.19 -12.31 -8.98
CA VAL A 201 1.96 -11.92 -10.37
C VAL A 201 2.46 -13.02 -11.31
N ARG A 202 1.55 -13.90 -11.71
CA ARG A 202 1.76 -15.01 -12.65
C ARG A 202 1.26 -14.60 -14.04
N ASP A 203 1.98 -13.64 -14.61
CA ASP A 203 1.68 -13.01 -15.89
C ASP A 203 2.91 -13.09 -16.81
N SER A 204 2.83 -13.97 -17.80
CA SER A 204 3.96 -14.28 -18.70
C SER A 204 4.29 -13.12 -19.63
N HIS A 205 3.26 -12.41 -20.12
CA HIS A 205 3.38 -11.34 -21.13
C HIS A 205 2.89 -9.97 -20.65
N LEU A 206 2.74 -9.78 -19.33
CA LEU A 206 2.25 -8.55 -18.68
C LEU A 206 0.84 -8.11 -19.13
N VAL A 207 0.01 -9.04 -19.60
CA VAL A 207 -1.35 -8.76 -20.12
C VAL A 207 -2.32 -8.43 -18.99
N ALA A 208 -2.23 -9.10 -17.85
CA ALA A 208 -3.04 -8.81 -16.67
C ALA A 208 -2.56 -7.53 -15.96
N VAL A 209 -1.24 -7.27 -15.94
CA VAL A 209 -0.66 -6.02 -15.44
C VAL A 209 -1.13 -4.83 -16.29
N GLY A 210 -1.04 -4.93 -17.62
CA GLY A 210 -1.56 -3.92 -18.55
C GLY A 210 -3.06 -3.67 -18.34
N LYS A 211 -3.87 -4.73 -18.28
CA LYS A 211 -5.31 -4.63 -18.04
C LYS A 211 -5.68 -4.02 -16.69
N LEU A 212 -4.86 -4.21 -15.65
CA LEU A 212 -5.03 -3.53 -14.37
C LEU A 212 -4.72 -2.04 -14.48
N LEU A 213 -3.64 -1.68 -15.18
CA LEU A 213 -3.28 -0.29 -15.46
C LEU A 213 -4.35 0.42 -16.31
N ASP A 214 -4.93 -0.25 -17.32
CA ASP A 214 -6.05 0.28 -18.12
C ASP A 214 -7.23 0.70 -17.23
N TYR A 215 -7.66 -0.17 -16.30
CA TYR A 215 -8.73 0.16 -15.35
C TYR A 215 -8.34 1.23 -14.32
N LEU A 216 -7.06 1.38 -14.01
CA LEU A 216 -6.58 2.40 -13.07
C LEU A 216 -6.45 3.78 -13.71
N ASN A 217 -6.03 3.81 -14.98
CA ASN A 217 -5.65 5.00 -15.73
C ASN A 217 -6.68 5.43 -16.80
N GLN A 218 -7.84 4.76 -16.88
CA GLN A 218 -8.94 5.05 -17.83
C GLN A 218 -9.42 6.51 -17.85
N ASP A 219 -9.38 7.20 -16.70
CA ASP A 219 -9.94 8.55 -16.53
C ASP A 219 -8.82 9.64 -16.53
N ASP A 220 -7.64 9.30 -16.00
CA ASP A 220 -6.40 10.09 -16.07
C ASP A 220 -5.23 9.12 -16.31
N PRO A 221 -4.48 9.27 -17.43
CA PRO A 221 -3.40 8.36 -17.82
C PRO A 221 -2.25 8.27 -16.81
N ASN A 222 -2.15 9.20 -15.85
CA ASN A 222 -1.13 9.24 -14.81
C ASN A 222 -1.68 8.94 -13.41
N THR A 223 -2.84 8.28 -13.29
CA THR A 223 -3.41 7.91 -11.98
C THR A 223 -2.47 7.00 -11.19
N TYR A 224 -1.83 6.04 -11.88
CA TYR A 224 -0.76 5.18 -11.40
C TYR A 224 0.35 4.97 -12.45
N HIS A 225 1.59 5.00 -11.99
CA HIS A 225 2.76 4.46 -12.68
C HIS A 225 3.16 3.12 -12.00
N TYR A 226 4.10 2.39 -12.60
CA TYR A 226 4.47 1.04 -12.13
C TYR A 226 5.98 0.77 -12.18
N VAL A 227 6.40 -0.19 -11.34
CA VAL A 227 7.68 -0.91 -11.45
C VAL A 227 7.34 -2.40 -11.38
N VAL A 228 7.87 -3.22 -12.29
CA VAL A 228 7.60 -4.67 -12.33
C VAL A 228 8.91 -5.44 -12.54
N SER A 229 9.09 -6.56 -11.83
CA SER A 229 10.26 -7.43 -11.98
C SER A 229 10.12 -8.39 -13.17
N GLU A 230 11.21 -9.09 -13.50
CA GLU A 230 11.14 -10.32 -14.30
C GLU A 230 10.50 -11.49 -13.51
N PRO A 231 10.17 -12.64 -14.14
CA PRO A 231 9.59 -13.79 -13.45
C PRO A 231 10.66 -14.51 -12.60
N LEU A 232 10.51 -14.41 -11.29
CA LEU A 232 11.44 -14.90 -10.26
C LEU A 232 10.94 -16.23 -9.68
N GLY A 233 11.85 -17.09 -9.22
CA GLY A 233 11.51 -18.45 -8.76
C GLY A 233 12.66 -19.43 -8.97
N ARG A 234 13.04 -20.27 -7.99
CA ARG A 234 14.07 -21.31 -8.19
C ARG A 234 13.72 -22.40 -9.22
N ASN A 235 12.45 -22.56 -9.58
CA ASN A 235 11.98 -23.62 -10.47
C ASN A 235 11.07 -23.08 -11.60
N SER A 236 10.30 -23.94 -12.28
CA SER A 236 9.41 -23.53 -13.39
C SER A 236 8.20 -22.71 -12.93
N TYR A 237 7.85 -22.76 -11.65
CA TYR A 237 6.90 -21.86 -11.04
C TYR A 237 7.60 -20.51 -10.79
N LYS A 238 7.21 -19.50 -11.58
CA LYS A 238 7.72 -18.12 -11.49
C LYS A 238 6.61 -17.12 -11.17
N GLU A 239 6.98 -16.02 -10.54
CA GLU A 239 6.13 -14.88 -10.15
C GLU A 239 6.89 -13.55 -10.33
N ARG A 240 6.17 -12.44 -10.52
CA ARG A 240 6.76 -11.09 -10.53
C ARG A 240 6.37 -10.32 -9.26
N TYR A 241 7.20 -9.36 -8.86
CA TYR A 241 6.80 -8.26 -7.99
C TYR A 241 6.27 -7.11 -8.85
N LEU A 242 5.14 -6.50 -8.44
CA LEU A 242 4.57 -5.32 -9.10
C LEU A 242 4.32 -4.22 -8.07
N PHE A 243 5.04 -3.11 -8.18
CA PHE A 243 4.68 -1.88 -7.50
C PHE A 243 3.77 -1.04 -8.39
N LEU A 244 2.66 -0.56 -7.84
CA LEU A 244 1.84 0.50 -8.41
C LEU A 244 1.92 1.72 -7.49
N PHE A 245 2.27 2.88 -8.03
CA PHE A 245 2.42 4.11 -7.25
C PHE A 245 1.79 5.32 -7.95
N ARG A 246 1.32 6.29 -7.15
CA ARG A 246 0.72 7.53 -7.65
C ARG A 246 1.82 8.57 -7.91
N PRO A 247 2.11 8.95 -9.17
CA PRO A 247 3.25 9.82 -9.50
C PRO A 247 3.10 11.27 -8.99
N ASN A 248 1.87 11.69 -8.64
CA ASN A 248 1.60 12.97 -8.01
C ASN A 248 1.82 12.98 -6.47
N LYS A 249 2.15 11.83 -5.88
CA LYS A 249 2.41 11.65 -4.44
C LYS A 249 3.88 11.30 -4.18
N VAL A 250 4.44 10.41 -4.99
CA VAL A 250 5.84 9.98 -4.92
C VAL A 250 6.45 9.84 -6.30
N SER A 251 7.78 9.91 -6.38
CA SER A 251 8.52 9.61 -7.60
C SER A 251 9.54 8.51 -7.33
N VAL A 252 9.67 7.55 -8.23
CA VAL A 252 10.75 6.56 -8.19
C VAL A 252 12.05 7.26 -8.58
N LEU A 253 13.08 7.10 -7.76
CA LEU A 253 14.42 7.66 -7.97
C LEU A 253 15.39 6.64 -8.56
N ASP A 254 15.29 5.38 -8.10
CA ASP A 254 16.14 4.27 -8.52
C ASP A 254 15.45 2.93 -8.20
N THR A 255 15.82 1.87 -8.92
CA THR A 255 15.31 0.51 -8.73
C THR A 255 16.40 -0.51 -8.99
N TYR A 256 16.48 -1.55 -8.18
CA TYR A 256 17.26 -2.73 -8.50
C TYR A 256 16.61 -3.98 -7.92
N GLN A 257 17.01 -5.13 -8.44
CA GLN A 257 16.74 -6.42 -7.82
C GLN A 257 17.97 -6.81 -7.01
N TYR A 258 17.76 -7.26 -5.78
CA TYR A 258 18.84 -7.78 -4.96
C TYR A 258 19.43 -9.04 -5.60
N ASP A 259 20.75 -9.16 -5.52
CA ASP A 259 21.55 -10.23 -6.13
C ASP A 259 22.60 -10.62 -5.09
N ASP A 260 22.45 -11.79 -4.45
CA ASP A 260 23.48 -12.36 -3.56
C ASP A 260 24.54 -13.20 -4.31
N GLY A 261 24.45 -13.20 -5.64
CA GLY A 261 25.45 -13.70 -6.56
C GLY A 261 24.91 -14.83 -7.45
N CYS A 262 25.73 -15.86 -7.58
CA CYS A 262 25.54 -16.86 -8.61
C CYS A 262 24.42 -17.87 -8.27
N GLU A 263 23.24 -17.71 -8.88
CA GLU A 263 22.12 -18.68 -8.84
C GLU A 263 22.62 -20.13 -9.00
N SER A 264 23.41 -20.39 -10.07
CA SER A 264 23.91 -21.73 -10.40
C SER A 264 24.96 -22.29 -9.42
N CYS A 265 25.42 -21.48 -8.46
CA CYS A 265 26.44 -21.86 -7.49
C CYS A 265 25.85 -22.37 -6.16
N GLY A 266 24.51 -22.32 -6.00
CA GLY A 266 23.81 -22.86 -4.82
C GLY A 266 23.91 -22.00 -3.55
N ASN A 267 24.34 -20.74 -3.70
CA ASN A 267 24.40 -19.75 -2.63
C ASN A 267 23.15 -18.84 -2.55
N ASP A 268 22.20 -19.02 -3.46
CA ASP A 268 20.96 -18.24 -3.54
C ASP A 268 20.15 -18.33 -2.23
N SER A 269 20.00 -17.19 -1.55
CA SER A 269 19.27 -17.07 -0.30
C SER A 269 17.76 -16.97 -0.47
N PHE A 270 17.23 -16.65 -1.65
CA PHE A 270 15.84 -16.26 -1.87
C PHE A 270 15.21 -16.96 -3.07
N SER A 271 14.12 -17.71 -2.87
CA SER A 271 13.40 -18.31 -3.99
C SER A 271 12.87 -17.27 -5.00
N ARG A 272 12.67 -16.01 -4.59
CA ARG A 272 12.35 -14.85 -5.44
C ARG A 272 13.13 -13.66 -4.90
N GLU A 273 14.10 -13.19 -5.65
CA GLU A 273 15.10 -12.24 -5.18
C GLU A 273 14.45 -10.86 -4.94
N PRO A 274 14.65 -10.20 -3.78
CA PRO A 274 13.90 -8.99 -3.44
C PRO A 274 14.00 -7.85 -4.45
N ALA A 275 12.85 -7.35 -4.90
CA ALA A 275 12.78 -6.11 -5.68
C ALA A 275 12.86 -4.90 -4.75
N VAL A 276 13.76 -3.97 -5.04
CA VAL A 276 14.04 -2.79 -4.22
C VAL A 276 13.77 -1.52 -5.02
N VAL A 277 12.93 -0.63 -4.48
CA VAL A 277 12.54 0.63 -5.12
C VAL A 277 12.80 1.81 -4.19
N LYS A 278 13.56 2.80 -4.65
CA LYS A 278 13.80 4.06 -3.94
C LYS A 278 12.74 5.08 -4.35
N PHE A 279 12.00 5.62 -3.37
CA PHE A 279 11.00 6.65 -3.58
C PHE A 279 11.46 8.00 -3.00
N SER A 280 11.14 9.09 -3.70
CA SER A 280 11.03 10.42 -3.11
C SER A 280 9.59 10.69 -2.71
N SER A 281 9.38 11.26 -1.53
CA SER A 281 8.06 11.64 -1.00
C SER A 281 8.12 13.05 -0.41
N HIS A 282 7.50 14.01 -1.09
CA HIS A 282 7.51 15.40 -0.64
C HIS A 282 6.50 15.67 0.49
N SER A 283 5.44 14.87 0.60
CA SER A 283 4.32 15.12 1.52
C SER A 283 4.56 14.64 2.97
N THR A 284 5.37 13.60 3.16
CA THR A 284 5.69 12.97 4.46
C THR A 284 6.92 13.59 5.14
N LYS A 285 7.18 13.31 6.42
CA LYS A 285 8.43 13.76 7.10
C LYS A 285 9.68 13.15 6.45
N VAL A 286 9.68 11.82 6.25
CA VAL A 286 10.69 11.14 5.44
C VAL A 286 10.60 11.61 3.98
N LYS A 287 11.74 12.00 3.40
CA LYS A 287 11.80 12.60 2.04
C LYS A 287 12.31 11.64 0.97
N GLU A 288 13.16 10.71 1.35
CA GLU A 288 13.56 9.56 0.54
C GLU A 288 13.50 8.31 1.42
N PHE A 289 12.95 7.23 0.90
CA PHE A 289 12.96 5.92 1.54
C PHE A 289 12.95 4.81 0.50
N ALA A 290 13.46 3.64 0.87
CA ALA A 290 13.37 2.44 0.04
C ALA A 290 12.21 1.55 0.47
N ILE A 291 11.60 0.83 -0.47
CA ILE A 291 10.80 -0.35 -0.18
C ILE A 291 11.49 -1.59 -0.75
N VAL A 292 11.67 -2.61 0.08
CA VAL A 292 12.12 -3.96 -0.27
C VAL A 292 10.89 -4.89 -0.28
N ALA A 293 10.61 -5.51 -1.42
CA ALA A 293 9.57 -6.52 -1.57
C ALA A 293 10.12 -7.93 -1.30
N LEU A 294 9.40 -8.74 -0.51
CA LEU A 294 9.63 -10.18 -0.45
C LEU A 294 8.31 -10.93 -0.31
N HIS A 295 8.08 -11.86 -1.24
CA HIS A 295 7.19 -13.00 -1.09
C HIS A 295 8.07 -14.22 -0.79
N SER A 296 8.06 -14.74 0.43
CA SER A 296 9.01 -15.76 0.84
C SER A 296 8.60 -17.17 0.42
N ALA A 297 9.56 -18.08 0.23
CA ALA A 297 9.25 -19.51 0.11
C ALA A 297 8.80 -20.05 1.49
N PRO A 298 7.59 -20.65 1.62
CA PRO A 298 7.06 -21.05 2.93
C PRO A 298 7.94 -22.07 3.69
N SER A 299 8.69 -22.92 2.97
CA SER A 299 9.65 -23.87 3.57
C SER A 299 10.91 -23.22 4.12
N ASP A 300 11.29 -22.06 3.57
CA ASP A 300 12.57 -21.40 3.82
C ASP A 300 12.37 -20.04 4.53
N ALA A 301 11.14 -19.71 4.93
CA ALA A 301 10.73 -18.41 5.46
C ALA A 301 11.66 -17.88 6.56
N VAL A 302 12.09 -18.72 7.51
CA VAL A 302 13.06 -18.33 8.57
C VAL A 302 14.39 -17.87 7.99
N ALA A 303 14.90 -18.53 6.96
CA ALA A 303 16.15 -18.19 6.30
C ALA A 303 15.99 -16.90 5.47
N GLU A 304 14.95 -16.81 4.64
CA GLU A 304 14.70 -15.64 3.77
C GLU A 304 14.44 -14.36 4.58
N ILE A 305 13.59 -14.40 5.61
CA ILE A 305 13.36 -13.24 6.50
C ILE A 305 14.65 -12.88 7.26
N ASN A 306 15.49 -13.85 7.61
CA ASN A 306 16.80 -13.58 8.22
C ASN A 306 17.78 -12.93 7.21
N SER A 307 17.73 -13.30 5.94
CA SER A 307 18.57 -12.74 4.87
C SER A 307 18.14 -11.34 4.44
N LEU A 308 16.88 -10.94 4.66
CA LEU A 308 16.45 -9.53 4.50
C LEU A 308 17.24 -8.54 5.37
N TYR A 309 17.89 -9.01 6.44
CA TYR A 309 18.85 -8.20 7.19
C TYR A 309 20.04 -7.77 6.32
N ASP A 310 20.55 -8.67 5.47
CA ASP A 310 21.69 -8.38 4.59
C ASP A 310 21.25 -7.54 3.38
N VAL A 311 20.02 -7.73 2.88
CA VAL A 311 19.40 -6.83 1.88
C VAL A 311 19.28 -5.40 2.42
N TYR A 312 18.91 -5.23 3.69
CA TYR A 312 18.94 -3.91 4.34
C TYR A 312 20.35 -3.30 4.38
N LEU A 313 21.38 -4.10 4.68
CA LEU A 313 22.78 -3.62 4.64
C LEU A 313 23.24 -3.24 3.23
N ASP A 314 22.83 -4.00 2.20
CA ASP A 314 23.10 -3.66 0.81
C ASP A 314 22.43 -2.34 0.40
N VAL A 315 21.16 -2.10 0.78
CA VAL A 315 20.49 -0.80 0.60
C VAL A 315 21.27 0.34 1.27
N GLN A 316 21.75 0.13 2.50
CA GLN A 316 22.60 1.10 3.20
C GLN A 316 23.93 1.35 2.46
N GLN A 317 24.55 0.31 1.90
CA GLN A 317 25.82 0.42 1.19
C GLN A 317 25.66 1.12 -0.16
N LYS A 318 24.63 0.72 -0.93
CA LYS A 318 24.37 1.15 -2.31
C LYS A 318 23.85 2.58 -2.41
N TRP A 319 22.95 2.97 -1.49
CA TRP A 319 22.24 4.25 -1.53
C TRP A 319 22.51 5.18 -0.34
N HIS A 320 23.34 4.76 0.63
CA HIS A 320 23.60 5.50 1.87
C HIS A 320 22.31 5.87 2.65
N LEU A 321 21.32 4.98 2.58
CA LEU A 321 19.96 5.22 3.04
C LEU A 321 19.61 4.32 4.23
N ASN A 322 19.26 4.92 5.37
CA ASN A 322 18.83 4.17 6.57
C ASN A 322 17.31 3.91 6.59
N ASP A 323 16.53 4.76 5.92
CA ASP A 323 15.07 4.76 5.92
C ASP A 323 14.54 3.74 4.90
N VAL A 324 14.22 2.54 5.39
CA VAL A 324 13.87 1.36 4.57
C VAL A 324 12.64 0.67 5.14
N MET A 325 11.64 0.44 4.29
CA MET A 325 10.50 -0.42 4.57
C MET A 325 10.74 -1.79 3.91
N LEU A 326 10.53 -2.88 4.63
CA LEU A 326 10.57 -4.23 4.11
C LEU A 326 9.18 -4.84 4.29
N MET A 327 8.55 -5.28 3.22
CA MET A 327 7.15 -5.71 3.26
C MET A 327 6.80 -6.75 2.20
N GLY A 328 5.75 -7.52 2.48
CA GLY A 328 5.25 -8.58 1.62
C GLY A 328 4.68 -9.75 2.40
N ASP A 329 4.40 -10.84 1.69
CA ASP A 329 4.02 -12.11 2.30
C ASP A 329 5.29 -12.85 2.74
N PHE A 330 5.60 -12.72 4.02
CA PHE A 330 6.81 -13.31 4.58
C PHE A 330 6.58 -14.75 5.05
N ASN A 331 5.36 -15.31 4.93
CA ASN A 331 4.98 -16.57 5.60
C ASN A 331 5.36 -16.59 7.09
N ALA A 332 5.31 -15.42 7.73
CA ALA A 332 5.98 -15.15 8.99
C ALA A 332 5.21 -15.56 10.27
N ASP A 333 4.55 -16.72 10.26
CA ASP A 333 3.81 -17.24 11.42
C ASP A 333 3.51 -18.75 11.32
N CYS A 334 2.71 -19.27 12.25
CA CYS A 334 2.08 -20.58 12.22
C CYS A 334 3.11 -21.72 12.06
N SER A 335 2.99 -22.57 11.04
CA SER A 335 3.91 -23.70 10.84
C SER A 335 5.24 -23.31 10.18
N TYR A 336 5.33 -22.11 9.58
CA TYR A 336 6.49 -21.68 8.80
C TYR A 336 7.50 -20.90 9.66
N VAL A 337 7.01 -20.05 10.56
CA VAL A 337 7.82 -19.37 11.60
C VAL A 337 7.16 -19.54 12.96
N THR A 338 7.65 -20.48 13.75
CA THR A 338 7.20 -20.72 15.12
C THR A 338 7.83 -19.73 16.11
N SER A 339 7.23 -19.55 17.29
CA SER A 339 7.65 -18.53 18.27
C SER A 339 9.11 -18.63 18.72
N SER A 340 9.71 -19.82 18.70
CA SER A 340 11.13 -20.02 19.07
C SER A 340 12.10 -19.57 17.96
N GLN A 341 11.70 -19.66 16.69
CA GLN A 341 12.52 -19.32 15.51
C GLN A 341 12.70 -17.81 15.33
N TRP A 342 11.87 -16.97 15.96
CA TRP A 342 12.08 -15.52 15.98
C TRP A 342 13.45 -15.11 16.54
N SER A 343 14.02 -15.91 17.44
CA SER A 343 15.36 -15.67 18.00
C SER A 343 16.50 -15.84 17.00
N SER A 344 16.29 -16.58 15.90
CA SER A 344 17.27 -16.77 14.82
C SER A 344 17.14 -15.77 13.66
N ILE A 345 16.13 -14.89 13.68
CA ILE A 345 15.87 -13.93 12.60
C ILE A 345 16.45 -12.56 12.96
N ARG A 346 17.57 -12.16 12.34
CA ARG A 346 18.24 -10.87 12.61
C ARG A 346 17.35 -9.66 12.35
N LEU A 347 16.47 -9.73 11.34
CA LEU A 347 15.47 -8.69 11.05
C LEU A 347 14.47 -8.49 12.20
N ARG A 348 14.31 -9.48 13.10
CA ARG A 348 13.43 -9.44 14.27
C ARG A 348 14.17 -9.11 15.56
N THR A 349 15.38 -9.64 15.75
CA THR A 349 16.15 -9.47 16.99
C THR A 349 16.93 -8.17 17.06
N SER A 350 17.28 -7.57 15.91
CA SER A 350 17.91 -6.25 15.87
C SER A 350 16.91 -5.13 16.19
N SER A 351 17.27 -4.27 17.15
CA SER A 351 16.51 -3.08 17.52
C SER A 351 16.46 -1.98 16.45
N THR A 352 17.17 -2.16 15.32
CA THR A 352 17.06 -1.31 14.13
C THR A 352 15.64 -1.31 13.54
N PHE A 353 14.92 -2.43 13.67
CA PHE A 353 13.66 -2.67 12.96
C PHE A 353 12.45 -2.57 13.89
N GLN A 354 11.42 -1.87 13.44
CA GLN A 354 10.09 -1.91 14.06
C GLN A 354 9.17 -2.76 13.18
N TRP A 355 8.58 -3.79 13.78
CA TRP A 355 7.60 -4.66 13.14
C TRP A 355 6.21 -4.08 13.36
N LEU A 356 5.59 -3.57 12.30
CA LEU A 356 4.35 -2.80 12.39
C LEU A 356 3.11 -3.69 12.39
N ILE A 357 3.18 -4.84 11.72
CA ILE A 357 2.17 -5.90 11.78
C ILE A 357 2.58 -6.90 12.89
N PRO A 358 1.83 -7.00 14.00
CA PRO A 358 2.18 -7.87 15.12
C PRO A 358 1.88 -9.35 14.80
N ASP A 359 2.49 -10.26 15.57
CA ASP A 359 2.24 -11.71 15.45
C ASP A 359 0.80 -12.11 15.84
N SER A 360 0.00 -11.19 16.36
CA SER A 360 -1.41 -11.41 16.72
C SER A 360 -2.39 -10.95 15.64
N ALA A 361 -1.90 -10.51 14.48
CA ALA A 361 -2.73 -10.08 13.36
C ALA A 361 -3.08 -11.28 12.46
N ASP A 362 -4.34 -11.35 12.00
CA ASP A 362 -4.71 -12.28 10.94
C ASP A 362 -4.56 -11.57 9.59
N THR A 363 -3.65 -12.07 8.74
CA THR A 363 -3.49 -11.56 7.37
C THR A 363 -4.12 -12.49 6.33
N THR A 364 -4.86 -13.52 6.76
CA THR A 364 -5.42 -14.52 5.86
C THR A 364 -6.93 -14.33 5.68
N ALA A 365 -7.39 -14.42 4.44
CA ALA A 365 -8.81 -14.46 4.08
C ALA A 365 -9.38 -15.90 4.08
N THR A 366 -8.64 -16.86 4.63
CA THR A 366 -9.10 -18.25 4.84
C THR A 366 -9.59 -18.45 6.27
N SER A 367 -9.83 -19.70 6.69
CA SER A 367 -10.14 -20.04 8.08
C SER A 367 -8.90 -20.20 8.98
N THR A 368 -7.69 -19.91 8.49
CA THR A 368 -6.49 -19.79 9.32
C THR A 368 -6.54 -18.51 10.16
N ASN A 369 -5.59 -18.37 11.08
CA ASN A 369 -5.34 -17.14 11.82
C ASN A 369 -3.82 -17.02 11.94
N CYS A 370 -3.19 -16.35 10.97
CA CYS A 370 -1.73 -16.30 10.82
C CYS A 370 -1.28 -14.90 10.37
N ALA A 371 -0.22 -14.39 10.99
CA ALA A 371 0.44 -13.13 10.63
C ALA A 371 1.49 -13.34 9.53
N TYR A 372 1.07 -13.82 8.36
CA TYR A 372 2.00 -14.13 7.25
C TYR A 372 2.56 -12.86 6.59
N ASP A 373 1.70 -11.91 6.26
CA ASP A 373 2.05 -10.66 5.60
C ASP A 373 2.56 -9.63 6.61
N ARG A 374 3.63 -8.92 6.27
CA ARG A 374 4.35 -8.06 7.21
C ARG A 374 4.72 -6.72 6.61
N ILE A 375 4.86 -5.73 7.50
CA ILE A 375 5.49 -4.45 7.24
C ILE A 375 6.50 -4.22 8.37
N VAL A 376 7.76 -4.02 7.99
CA VAL A 376 8.90 -3.78 8.88
C VAL A 376 9.56 -2.47 8.44
N VAL A 377 9.95 -1.61 9.39
CA VAL A 377 10.60 -0.32 9.07
C VAL A 377 11.88 -0.08 9.86
N ALA A 378 12.91 0.37 9.15
CA ALA A 378 14.18 0.87 9.66
C ALA A 378 14.33 2.36 9.35
N GLY A 379 15.22 3.04 10.09
CA GLY A 379 15.50 4.46 9.92
C GLY A 379 14.58 5.37 10.74
N SER A 380 15.17 6.37 11.38
CA SER A 380 14.47 7.21 12.37
C SER A 380 13.44 8.16 11.76
N LEU A 381 13.64 8.60 10.51
CA LEU A 381 12.67 9.47 9.82
C LEU A 381 11.48 8.65 9.36
N LEU A 382 11.68 7.47 8.78
CA LEU A 382 10.60 6.58 8.38
C LEU A 382 9.79 6.12 9.60
N GLN A 383 10.45 5.64 10.66
CA GLN A 383 9.80 5.22 11.91
C GLN A 383 8.98 6.37 12.54
N SER A 384 9.47 7.61 12.53
CA SER A 384 8.73 8.77 13.03
C SER A 384 7.70 9.35 12.05
N SER A 385 7.69 8.89 10.79
CA SER A 385 6.64 9.21 9.80
C SER A 385 5.41 8.32 9.96
N VAL A 386 5.56 7.09 10.45
CA VAL A 386 4.45 6.14 10.67
C VAL A 386 3.40 6.76 11.59
N VAL A 387 2.13 6.78 11.14
CA VAL A 387 0.99 7.16 11.98
C VAL A 387 0.72 6.03 12.98
N PRO A 388 0.80 6.27 14.30
CA PRO A 388 0.60 5.23 15.30
C PRO A 388 -0.77 4.55 15.16
N GLY A 389 -0.78 3.21 15.17
CA GLY A 389 -2.00 2.42 15.00
C GLY A 389 -2.59 2.38 13.58
N SER A 390 -1.91 2.96 12.58
CA SER A 390 -2.35 2.88 11.17
C SER A 390 -1.94 1.59 10.46
N ALA A 391 -1.05 0.80 11.04
CA ALA A 391 -0.58 -0.46 10.48
C ALA A 391 -1.54 -1.61 10.83
N ALA A 392 -2.18 -2.21 9.82
CA ALA A 392 -3.16 -3.28 10.02
C ALA A 392 -3.37 -4.12 8.73
N PRO A 393 -3.90 -5.35 8.84
CA PRO A 393 -4.53 -6.03 7.72
C PRO A 393 -5.81 -5.30 7.28
N PHE A 394 -6.06 -5.25 5.98
CA PHE A 394 -7.30 -4.74 5.40
C PHE A 394 -8.23 -5.90 5.02
N ASP A 395 -9.09 -6.29 5.97
CA ASP A 395 -10.19 -7.22 5.73
C ASP A 395 -11.16 -6.65 4.68
N PHE A 396 -10.94 -7.00 3.41
CA PHE A 396 -11.81 -6.61 2.30
C PHE A 396 -13.12 -7.41 2.27
N GLN A 397 -13.21 -8.55 2.97
CA GLN A 397 -14.45 -9.31 3.09
C GLN A 397 -15.44 -8.53 3.94
N ALA A 398 -15.05 -8.11 5.14
CA ALA A 398 -15.86 -7.26 6.00
C ALA A 398 -16.07 -5.87 5.38
N ALA A 399 -15.02 -5.23 4.84
CA ALA A 399 -15.12 -3.86 4.33
C ALA A 399 -16.05 -3.71 3.11
N TYR A 400 -16.26 -4.77 2.32
CA TYR A 400 -17.17 -4.76 1.17
C TYR A 400 -18.39 -5.69 1.33
N GLY A 401 -18.58 -6.32 2.49
CA GLY A 401 -19.73 -7.19 2.78
C GLY A 401 -19.79 -8.44 1.91
N LEU A 402 -18.63 -9.06 1.64
CA LEU A 402 -18.50 -10.21 0.73
C LEU A 402 -18.83 -11.52 1.43
N SER A 403 -19.25 -12.52 0.64
CA SER A 403 -19.20 -13.91 1.08
C SER A 403 -17.74 -14.39 1.11
N ASN A 404 -17.47 -15.42 1.91
CA ASN A 404 -16.14 -16.02 2.03
C ASN A 404 -15.63 -16.55 0.67
N GLU A 405 -16.52 -17.09 -0.16
CA GLU A 405 -16.18 -17.60 -1.50
C GLU A 405 -15.77 -16.48 -2.45
N MET A 406 -16.44 -15.33 -2.39
CA MET A 406 -16.06 -14.15 -3.18
C MET A 406 -14.74 -13.54 -2.67
N ALA A 407 -14.52 -13.53 -1.35
CA ALA A 407 -13.26 -13.09 -0.76
C ALA A 407 -12.09 -13.95 -1.26
N LEU A 408 -12.20 -15.27 -1.12
CA LEU A 408 -11.20 -16.24 -1.60
C LEU A 408 -10.98 -16.21 -3.12
N ALA A 409 -11.97 -15.79 -3.91
CA ALA A 409 -11.78 -15.59 -5.35
C ALA A 409 -10.87 -14.37 -5.66
N ILE A 410 -10.94 -13.32 -4.82
CA ILE A 410 -10.04 -12.16 -4.89
C ILE A 410 -8.62 -12.57 -4.44
N SER A 411 -8.48 -13.04 -3.20
CA SER A 411 -7.23 -13.63 -2.66
C SER A 411 -7.52 -14.42 -1.37
N ASP A 412 -6.61 -15.31 -0.96
CA ASP A 412 -6.57 -15.93 0.37
C ASP A 412 -5.72 -15.14 1.38
N HIS A 413 -5.12 -14.02 0.99
CA HIS A 413 -4.46 -13.06 1.87
C HIS A 413 -5.22 -11.73 1.88
N TYR A 414 -5.10 -10.96 2.96
CA TYR A 414 -5.51 -9.57 3.07
C TYR A 414 -4.31 -8.65 2.79
N PRO A 415 -4.48 -7.47 2.16
CA PRO A 415 -3.44 -6.47 2.11
C PRO A 415 -3.05 -6.06 3.53
N VAL A 416 -1.75 -5.99 3.84
CA VAL A 416 -1.27 -5.24 5.01
C VAL A 416 -1.02 -3.81 4.59
N GLU A 417 -1.59 -2.85 5.31
CA GLU A 417 -1.51 -1.42 5.01
C GLU A 417 -0.90 -0.61 6.17
N VAL A 418 -0.29 0.53 5.86
CA VAL A 418 0.26 1.51 6.81
C VAL A 418 0.09 2.93 6.26
N THR A 419 0.03 3.95 7.13
CA THR A 419 0.01 5.36 6.73
C THR A 419 1.23 6.10 7.27
N LEU A 420 1.87 6.90 6.42
CA LEU A 420 2.95 7.83 6.75
C LEU A 420 2.45 9.29 6.74
N THR A 421 3.11 10.18 7.49
CA THR A 421 2.86 11.64 7.60
C THR A 421 4.15 12.44 7.69
#